data_AF-X1ST48-F1
#
_entry.id   AF-X1ST48-F1
#
_cell.length_a   1.000
_cell.length_b   1.000
_cell.length_c   1.000
_cell.angle_alpha   90.00
_cell.angle_beta   90.00
_cell.angle_gamma   90.00
#
_symmetry.space_group_name_H-M   'P 1'
#
loop_
_entity.id
_entity.type
_entity.pdbx_description
1 polymer ?
#
loop_
_entity_poly.entity_id
_entity_poly.type
_entity_poly.pdbx_seq_one_letter_code
_entity_poly.pdbx_strand_id
1 'polypeptide(L)'
;IRLLGQKEMLHFYSDYPYERSREIWYRLYSESEFDKSPESIEARWRIAKHWAGQGKFELAEELLGQAETMLAAERSKLLEKEQTSDESLFGLFRLPADSVMTVPKLNELQRRLSQLRTLIGPENRIDEAGAIERLAEFVMLNPHARDYSQRLDGLLEQIEDKDRLRDNILLAQAKLVADEQLRAEKLSELHKEFGKTDGGMLALYELGLLKIGLYQGESNSEQKKKYLADARATLESFLNSYPASFCAEQVKKNLDGLPSN
;
A
#
# COMPACT_ATOMS: atom_id res chain seq x y z
N ILE A 1 20.93 -20.45 -28.69
CA ILE A 1 21.39 -20.05 -27.34
C ILE A 1 20.95 -18.60 -27.09
N ARG A 2 19.71 -18.39 -26.64
CA ARG A 2 19.15 -17.07 -26.26
C ARG A 2 17.91 -17.23 -25.36
N LEU A 3 17.99 -18.18 -24.41
CA LEU A 3 16.90 -18.53 -23.47
C LEU A 3 17.37 -18.58 -22.00
N LEU A 4 18.57 -18.08 -21.71
CA LEU A 4 19.20 -18.07 -20.38
C LEU A 4 19.64 -16.65 -19.96
N GLY A 5 18.86 -15.63 -20.36
CA GLY A 5 19.17 -14.21 -20.13
C GLY A 5 18.29 -13.51 -19.10
N GLN A 6 17.28 -14.17 -18.55
CA GLN A 6 16.58 -13.67 -17.37
C GLN A 6 17.38 -14.10 -16.15
N LYS A 7 18.25 -13.19 -15.71
CA LYS A 7 18.95 -13.24 -14.43
C LYS A 7 18.06 -13.89 -13.37
N GLU A 8 18.59 -14.90 -12.70
CA GLU A 8 18.15 -15.35 -11.38
C GLU A 8 18.33 -14.18 -10.40
N MET A 9 17.48 -13.16 -10.50
CA MET A 9 17.44 -12.07 -9.56
C MET A 9 16.53 -12.54 -8.44
N LEU A 10 17.13 -12.80 -7.28
CA LEU A 10 16.39 -13.23 -6.10
C LEU A 10 15.59 -12.03 -5.59
N HIS A 11 14.31 -11.96 -5.97
CA HIS A 11 13.41 -10.90 -5.53
C HIS A 11 12.85 -11.24 -4.15
N PHE A 12 13.19 -10.44 -3.14
CA PHE A 12 12.59 -10.50 -1.81
C PHE A 12 11.40 -9.54 -1.75
N TYR A 13 10.21 -10.05 -2.07
CA TYR A 13 8.98 -9.27 -1.99
C TYR A 13 8.46 -9.21 -0.54
N SER A 14 8.49 -8.02 0.06
CA SER A 14 8.03 -7.81 1.45
C SER A 14 6.53 -7.46 1.56
N ASP A 15 5.85 -7.27 0.43
CA ASP A 15 4.47 -6.80 0.30
C ASP A 15 3.43 -7.92 0.17
N TYR A 16 3.85 -9.19 0.14
CA TYR A 16 2.97 -10.36 0.12
C TYR A 16 3.27 -11.35 1.26
N PRO A 17 2.24 -11.85 1.99
CA PRO A 17 2.41 -12.85 3.03
C PRO A 17 2.44 -14.26 2.42
N TYR A 18 3.64 -14.73 2.08
CA TYR A 18 3.83 -16.08 1.56
C TYR A 18 3.50 -17.14 2.61
N GLU A 19 2.76 -18.19 2.22
CA GLU A 19 2.37 -19.28 3.12
C GLU A 19 3.58 -19.93 3.82
N ARG A 20 4.70 -20.07 3.12
CA ARG A 20 5.94 -20.64 3.70
C ARG A 20 6.50 -19.88 4.91
N SER A 21 6.18 -18.60 5.06
CA SER A 21 6.64 -17.78 6.20
C SER A 21 5.56 -17.58 7.26
N ARG A 22 4.36 -18.16 7.06
CA ARG A 22 3.22 -18.02 7.97
C ARG A 22 3.58 -18.40 9.40
N GLU A 23 4.24 -19.53 9.60
CA GLU A 23 4.66 -20.01 10.92
C GLU A 23 5.53 -18.98 11.68
N ILE A 24 6.47 -18.33 10.98
CA ILE A 24 7.34 -17.31 11.56
C ILE A 24 6.51 -16.10 12.03
N TRP A 25 5.53 -15.68 11.23
CA TRP A 25 4.64 -14.56 11.62
C TRP A 25 3.78 -14.92 12.82
N TYR A 26 3.25 -16.15 12.89
CA TYR A 26 2.52 -16.59 14.07
C TYR A 26 3.39 -16.61 15.31
N ARG A 27 4.64 -17.08 15.23
CA ARG A 27 5.58 -17.04 16.35
C ARG A 27 5.83 -15.61 16.85
N LEU A 28 6.11 -14.67 15.95
CA LEU A 28 6.28 -13.25 16.28
C LEU A 28 5.03 -12.60 16.90
N TYR A 29 3.84 -13.14 16.62
CA TYR A 29 2.58 -12.66 17.18
C TYR A 29 2.23 -13.33 18.52
N SER A 30 2.43 -14.64 18.66
CA SER A 30 1.91 -15.44 19.77
C SER A 30 2.92 -15.70 20.89
N GLU A 31 4.22 -15.66 20.60
CA GLU A 31 5.24 -15.88 21.63
C GLU A 31 5.37 -14.61 22.49
N SER A 32 5.22 -14.76 23.81
CA SER A 32 5.23 -13.64 24.77
C SER A 32 6.54 -12.84 24.80
N GLU A 33 7.61 -13.39 24.24
CA GLU A 33 8.89 -12.70 24.07
C GLU A 33 8.89 -11.71 22.90
N PHE A 34 7.99 -11.88 21.91
CA PHE A 34 7.92 -11.06 20.70
C PHE A 34 6.59 -10.33 20.52
N ASP A 35 5.53 -10.69 21.23
CA ASP A 35 4.17 -10.15 21.04
C ASP A 35 4.07 -8.62 21.11
N LYS A 36 5.00 -7.96 21.82
CA LYS A 36 5.14 -6.51 22.00
C LYS A 36 6.28 -5.89 21.21
N SER A 37 7.03 -6.66 20.43
CA SER A 37 8.12 -6.13 19.60
C SER A 37 7.57 -5.27 18.47
N PRO A 38 8.34 -4.29 17.96
CA PRO A 38 7.97 -3.56 16.74
C PRO A 38 7.71 -4.48 15.53
N GLU A 39 8.46 -5.58 15.43
CA GLU A 39 8.33 -6.57 14.35
C GLU A 39 6.98 -7.28 14.35
N SER A 40 6.39 -7.46 15.54
CA SER A 40 5.07 -8.07 15.70
C SER A 40 3.93 -7.25 15.08
N ILE A 41 4.15 -5.97 14.77
CA ILE A 41 3.18 -5.14 14.04
C ILE A 41 3.06 -5.64 12.59
N GLU A 42 4.18 -5.95 11.93
CA GLU A 42 4.15 -6.50 10.57
C GLU A 42 3.59 -7.93 10.58
N ALA A 43 3.90 -8.73 11.60
CA ALA A 43 3.31 -10.05 11.78
C ALA A 43 1.77 -9.99 11.83
N ARG A 44 1.21 -9.06 12.62
CA ARG A 44 -0.25 -8.85 12.72
C ARG A 44 -0.88 -8.47 11.38
N TRP A 45 -0.26 -7.57 10.61
CA TRP A 45 -0.73 -7.24 9.26
C TRP A 45 -0.77 -8.47 8.34
N ARG A 46 0.30 -9.29 8.35
CA ARG A 46 0.37 -10.50 7.51
C ARG A 46 -0.66 -11.56 7.91
N ILE A 47 -0.85 -11.77 9.21
CA ILE A 47 -1.86 -12.69 9.74
C ILE A 47 -3.27 -12.19 9.41
N ALA A 48 -3.53 -10.89 9.56
CA ALA A 48 -4.82 -10.30 9.20
C ALA A 48 -5.14 -10.52 7.73
N LYS A 49 -4.14 -10.37 6.84
CA LYS A 49 -4.30 -10.65 5.41
C LYS A 49 -4.66 -12.13 5.15
N HIS A 50 -4.02 -13.08 5.84
CA HIS A 50 -4.40 -14.49 5.75
C HIS A 50 -5.81 -14.77 6.29
N TRP A 51 -6.21 -14.14 7.39
CA TRP A 51 -7.56 -14.29 7.94
C TRP A 51 -8.63 -13.71 7.01
N ALA A 52 -8.39 -12.55 6.43
CA ALA A 52 -9.25 -11.97 5.39
C ALA A 52 -9.35 -12.89 4.17
N GLY A 53 -8.23 -13.53 3.77
CA GLY A 53 -8.21 -14.57 2.74
C GLY A 53 -9.01 -15.84 3.06
N GLN A 54 -9.38 -16.04 4.33
CA GLN A 54 -10.25 -17.12 4.79
C GLN A 54 -11.70 -16.63 5.01
N GLY A 55 -12.03 -15.40 4.60
CA GLY A 55 -13.33 -14.77 4.86
C GLY A 55 -13.55 -14.33 6.31
N LYS A 56 -12.53 -14.41 7.18
CA LYS A 56 -12.62 -14.02 8.59
C LYS A 56 -12.34 -12.53 8.77
N PHE A 57 -13.17 -11.69 8.15
CA PHE A 57 -12.88 -10.26 8.06
C PHE A 57 -12.96 -9.53 9.39
N GLU A 58 -13.87 -9.93 10.30
CA GLU A 58 -14.01 -9.34 11.63
C GLU A 58 -12.76 -9.58 12.47
N LEU A 59 -12.23 -10.80 12.46
CA LEU A 59 -10.98 -11.14 13.16
C LEU A 59 -9.77 -10.42 12.54
N ALA A 60 -9.74 -10.31 11.20
CA ALA A 60 -8.71 -9.55 10.51
C ALA A 60 -8.76 -8.06 10.92
N GLU A 61 -9.95 -7.47 10.96
CA GLU A 61 -10.15 -6.08 11.36
C GLU A 61 -9.74 -5.80 12.81
N GLU A 62 -10.10 -6.68 13.74
CA GLU A 62 -9.65 -6.59 15.13
C GLU A 62 -8.11 -6.59 15.22
N LEU A 63 -7.47 -7.51 14.49
CA LEU A 63 -6.01 -7.62 14.48
C LEU A 63 -5.32 -6.40 13.85
N LEU A 64 -5.93 -5.80 12.82
CA LEU A 64 -5.46 -4.54 12.24
C LEU A 64 -5.57 -3.38 13.24
N GLY A 65 -6.66 -3.30 14.01
CA GLY A 65 -6.81 -2.29 15.07
C GLY A 65 -5.74 -2.42 16.17
N GLN A 66 -5.39 -3.66 16.56
CA GLN A 66 -4.27 -3.90 17.47
C GLN A 66 -2.95 -3.42 16.88
N ALA A 67 -2.68 -3.75 15.61
CA ALA A 67 -1.46 -3.34 14.93
C ALA A 67 -1.35 -1.80 14.79
N GLU A 68 -2.45 -1.10 14.49
CA GLU A 68 -2.49 0.36 14.44
C GLU A 68 -2.18 0.99 15.81
N THR A 69 -2.75 0.45 16.88
CA THR A 69 -2.48 0.91 18.26
C THR A 69 -1.00 0.77 18.60
N MET A 70 -0.40 -0.38 18.27
CA MET A 70 1.02 -0.62 18.49
C MET A 70 1.91 0.29 17.64
N LEU A 71 1.52 0.52 16.39
CA LEU A 71 2.25 1.39 15.47
C LEU A 71 2.28 2.83 15.97
N ALA A 72 1.16 3.35 16.47
CA ALA A 72 1.10 4.68 17.06
C ALA A 72 2.04 4.79 18.27
N ALA A 73 2.00 3.81 19.18
CA ALA A 73 2.88 3.77 20.34
C ALA A 73 4.37 3.73 19.95
N GLU A 74 4.74 2.93 18.94
CA GLU A 74 6.13 2.82 18.50
C GLU A 74 6.63 4.10 17.83
N ARG A 75 5.78 4.78 17.05
CA ARG A 75 6.12 6.09 16.48
C ARG A 75 6.36 7.15 17.54
N SER A 76 5.52 7.20 18.58
CA SER A 76 5.71 8.13 19.69
C SER A 76 7.07 7.90 20.36
N LYS A 77 7.47 6.65 20.62
CA LYS A 77 8.79 6.34 21.18
C LYS A 77 9.95 6.80 20.29
N LEU A 78 9.84 6.61 18.97
CA LEU A 78 10.90 7.03 18.04
C LEU A 78 11.04 8.55 17.99
N LEU A 79 9.93 9.29 18.02
CA LEU A 79 9.94 10.75 18.07
C LEU A 79 10.56 11.28 19.38
N GLU A 80 10.26 10.65 20.52
CA GLU A 80 10.89 10.98 21.81
C GLU A 80 12.40 10.72 21.78
N LYS A 81 12.83 9.58 21.20
CA LYS A 81 14.27 9.28 21.03
C LYS A 81 14.97 10.31 20.15
N GLU A 82 14.37 10.74 19.04
CA GLU A 82 14.94 11.77 18.15
C GLU A 82 15.07 13.14 18.83
N GLN A 83 14.14 13.51 19.72
CA GLN A 83 14.21 14.78 20.46
C GLN A 83 15.27 14.78 21.57
N THR A 84 15.66 13.60 22.07
CA THR A 84 16.66 13.45 23.15
C THR A 84 18.09 13.21 22.66
N SER A 85 18.29 12.97 21.36
CA SER A 85 19.64 12.79 20.80
C SER A 85 20.30 14.15 20.56
N ASP A 86 21.08 14.61 21.52
CA ASP A 86 21.99 15.76 21.38
C ASP A 86 22.90 15.60 20.14
N GLU A 87 23.05 16.69 19.38
CA GLU A 87 23.94 16.81 18.21
C GLU A 87 25.42 16.69 18.61
N SER A 88 25.84 15.51 19.03
CA SER A 88 27.24 15.21 19.29
C SER A 88 28.00 15.09 17.97
N LEU A 89 29.19 15.71 17.91
CA LEU A 89 30.17 15.69 16.81
C LEU A 89 30.56 14.27 16.32
N PHE A 90 30.08 13.21 16.96
CA PHE A 90 30.21 11.80 16.57
C PHE A 90 29.04 11.25 15.74
N GLY A 91 28.16 12.09 15.19
CA GLY A 91 26.99 11.67 14.38
C GLY A 91 27.29 10.80 13.15
N LEU A 92 28.56 10.64 12.76
CA LEU A 92 29.02 9.70 11.74
C LEU A 92 29.10 8.24 12.22
N PHE A 93 29.10 8.00 13.54
CA PHE A 93 29.07 6.68 14.16
C PHE A 93 27.74 6.47 14.91
N ARG A 94 26.64 6.49 14.17
CA ARG A 94 25.34 6.10 14.74
C ARG A 94 25.39 4.62 15.09
N LEU A 95 25.00 4.28 16.31
CA LEU A 95 24.69 2.91 16.66
C LEU A 95 23.64 2.37 15.66
N PRO A 96 23.74 1.10 15.25
CA PRO A 96 22.70 0.49 14.43
C PRO A 96 21.36 0.64 15.16
N ALA A 97 20.29 0.89 14.39
CA ALA A 97 18.97 1.01 14.98
C ALA A 97 18.63 -0.24 15.81
N ASP A 98 18.02 -0.02 16.97
CA ASP A 98 17.63 -1.11 17.90
C ASP A 98 16.65 -2.11 17.26
N SER A 99 16.01 -1.74 16.14
CA SER A 99 15.05 -2.54 15.39
C SER A 99 15.13 -2.21 13.89
N VAL A 100 14.70 -3.17 13.07
CA VAL A 100 14.49 -2.97 11.63
C VAL A 100 13.29 -2.05 11.32
N MET A 101 12.44 -1.78 12.32
CA MET A 101 11.26 -0.91 12.21
C MET A 101 11.64 0.57 12.30
N THR A 102 12.29 1.05 11.25
CA THR A 102 12.60 2.48 11.05
C THR A 102 11.35 3.32 10.78
N VAL A 103 11.44 4.66 10.91
CA VAL A 103 10.33 5.57 10.58
C VAL A 103 9.78 5.34 9.16
N PRO A 104 10.62 5.22 8.09
CA PRO A 104 10.11 4.87 6.76
C PRO A 104 9.36 3.53 6.73
N LYS A 105 9.84 2.52 7.46
CA LYS A 105 9.20 1.19 7.52
C LYS A 105 7.84 1.25 8.23
N LEU A 106 7.73 2.01 9.31
CA LEU A 106 6.47 2.24 10.01
C LEU A 106 5.49 3.08 9.18
N ASN A 107 5.98 4.00 8.33
CA ASN A 107 5.15 4.73 7.36
C ASN A 107 4.59 3.79 6.29
N GLU A 108 5.44 2.94 5.72
CA GLU A 108 5.02 1.90 4.78
C GLU A 108 4.00 0.94 5.41
N LEU A 109 4.23 0.51 6.65
CA LEU A 109 3.34 -0.41 7.36
C LEU A 109 1.99 0.22 7.70
N GLN A 110 1.95 1.47 8.14
CA GLN A 110 0.67 2.19 8.37
C GLN A 110 -0.16 2.25 7.10
N ARG A 111 0.47 2.54 5.95
CA ARG A 111 -0.23 2.56 4.66
C ARG A 111 -0.79 1.17 4.32
N ARG A 112 0.00 0.11 4.49
CA ARG A 112 -0.44 -1.28 4.24
C ARG A 112 -1.58 -1.73 5.16
N LEU A 113 -1.53 -1.35 6.44
CA LEU A 113 -2.61 -1.58 7.40
C LEU A 113 -3.89 -0.89 6.96
N SER A 114 -3.79 0.41 6.66
CA SER A 114 -4.94 1.23 6.25
C SER A 114 -5.56 0.74 4.94
N GLN A 115 -4.73 0.43 3.93
CA GLN A 115 -5.17 -0.15 2.67
C GLN A 115 -5.92 -1.46 2.86
N LEU A 116 -5.38 -2.38 3.67
CA LEU A 116 -6.04 -3.66 3.93
C LEU A 116 -7.35 -3.44 4.70
N ARG A 117 -7.36 -2.57 5.71
CA ARG A 117 -8.55 -2.26 6.51
C ARG A 117 -9.67 -1.66 5.66
N THR A 118 -9.34 -0.74 4.76
CA THR A 118 -10.28 -0.17 3.79
C THR A 118 -10.81 -1.24 2.85
N LEU A 119 -9.92 -2.06 2.25
CA LEU A 119 -10.32 -3.11 1.32
C LEU A 119 -11.24 -4.14 1.97
N ILE A 120 -10.95 -4.58 3.20
CA ILE A 120 -11.82 -5.52 3.92
C ILE A 120 -12.95 -4.82 4.67
N GLY A 121 -13.16 -3.52 4.48
CA GLY A 121 -14.19 -2.77 5.18
C GLY A 121 -15.61 -3.22 4.83
N PRO A 122 -16.62 -2.79 5.60
CA PRO A 122 -18.02 -3.15 5.34
C PRO A 122 -18.51 -2.70 3.96
N GLU A 123 -17.86 -1.69 3.36
CA GLU A 123 -18.19 -1.24 2.01
C GLU A 123 -17.99 -2.33 0.97
N ASN A 124 -17.00 -3.21 1.14
CA ASN A 124 -16.67 -4.31 0.21
C ASN A 124 -17.25 -5.67 0.66
N ARG A 125 -17.85 -5.75 1.86
CA ARG A 125 -18.54 -6.95 2.37
C ARG A 125 -20.04 -6.89 2.05
N ILE A 126 -20.39 -6.97 0.77
CA ILE A 126 -21.80 -6.93 0.37
C ILE A 126 -22.45 -8.29 0.66
N ASP A 127 -23.71 -8.29 1.12
CA ASP A 127 -24.54 -9.49 1.32
C ASP A 127 -25.05 -10.08 -0.01
N GLU A 128 -24.16 -10.20 -0.99
CA GLU A 128 -24.41 -10.85 -2.28
C GLU A 128 -23.81 -12.24 -2.29
N ALA A 129 -24.46 -13.17 -3.01
CA ALA A 129 -23.95 -14.53 -3.14
C ALA A 129 -22.55 -14.53 -3.75
N GLY A 130 -21.58 -15.14 -3.06
CA GLY A 130 -20.19 -15.23 -3.52
C GLY A 130 -19.33 -13.99 -3.24
N ALA A 131 -19.88 -12.89 -2.72
CA ALA A 131 -19.12 -11.65 -2.54
C ALA A 131 -17.99 -11.81 -1.51
N ILE A 132 -18.24 -12.56 -0.44
CA ILE A 132 -17.24 -12.89 0.59
C ILE A 132 -16.09 -13.69 -0.02
N GLU A 133 -16.41 -14.71 -0.82
CA GLU A 133 -15.43 -15.56 -1.48
C GLU A 133 -14.58 -14.78 -2.49
N ARG A 134 -15.21 -13.90 -3.30
CA ARG A 134 -14.50 -13.04 -4.25
C ARG A 134 -13.57 -12.05 -3.55
N LEU A 135 -14.04 -11.40 -2.48
CA LEU A 135 -13.21 -10.49 -1.68
C LEU A 135 -12.04 -11.24 -1.02
N ALA A 136 -12.29 -12.40 -0.42
CA ALA A 136 -11.25 -13.22 0.19
C ALA A 136 -10.20 -13.66 -0.84
N GLU A 137 -10.64 -14.09 -2.02
CA GLU A 137 -9.76 -14.43 -3.14
C GLU A 137 -8.92 -13.23 -3.56
N PHE A 138 -9.55 -12.08 -3.80
CA PHE A 138 -8.89 -10.85 -4.22
C PHE A 138 -7.81 -10.40 -3.21
N VAL A 139 -8.15 -10.40 -1.92
CA VAL A 139 -7.21 -10.03 -0.83
C VAL A 139 -5.96 -10.91 -0.86
N MET A 140 -6.10 -12.21 -1.15
CA MET A 140 -4.98 -13.15 -1.19
C MET A 140 -4.31 -13.31 -2.54
N LEU A 141 -4.74 -12.59 -3.59
CA LEU A 141 -4.04 -12.60 -4.86
C LEU A 141 -2.59 -12.14 -4.68
N ASN A 142 -1.67 -12.91 -5.24
CA ASN A 142 -0.25 -12.60 -5.21
C ASN A 142 0.10 -11.71 -6.43
N PRO A 143 0.41 -10.42 -6.25
CA PRO A 143 0.76 -9.52 -7.35
C PRO A 143 2.03 -9.94 -8.11
N HIS A 144 2.84 -10.83 -7.51
CA HIS A 144 4.07 -11.34 -8.09
C HIS A 144 3.90 -12.71 -8.78
N ALA A 145 2.69 -13.26 -8.79
CA ALA A 145 2.41 -14.51 -9.49
C ALA A 145 2.27 -14.25 -11.00
N ARG A 146 2.73 -15.20 -11.82
CA ARG A 146 2.71 -15.07 -13.29
C ARG A 146 1.29 -15.00 -13.86
N ASP A 147 0.35 -15.63 -13.18
CA ASP A 147 -1.07 -15.70 -13.51
C ASP A 147 -1.89 -14.56 -12.87
N TYR A 148 -1.25 -13.61 -12.18
CA TYR A 148 -1.96 -12.55 -11.45
C TYR A 148 -2.94 -11.77 -12.33
N SER A 149 -2.52 -11.32 -13.51
CA SER A 149 -3.40 -10.61 -14.45
C SER A 149 -4.61 -11.47 -14.84
N GLN A 150 -4.39 -12.73 -15.17
CA GLN A 150 -5.45 -13.66 -15.56
C GLN A 150 -6.44 -13.90 -14.42
N ARG A 151 -5.96 -13.95 -13.17
CA ARG A 151 -6.83 -14.09 -11.99
C ARG A 151 -7.66 -12.84 -11.73
N LEU A 152 -7.12 -11.64 -11.99
CA LEU A 152 -7.91 -10.41 -11.94
C LEU A 152 -9.01 -10.42 -13.01
N ASP A 153 -8.69 -10.84 -14.23
CA ASP A 153 -9.67 -10.96 -15.32
C ASP A 153 -10.79 -11.93 -14.93
N GLY A 154 -10.43 -13.10 -14.39
CA GLY A 154 -11.40 -14.10 -13.94
C GLY A 154 -12.27 -13.64 -12.77
N LEU A 155 -11.78 -12.76 -11.89
CA LEU A 155 -12.60 -12.14 -10.85
C LEU A 155 -13.59 -11.12 -11.43
N LEU A 156 -13.17 -10.31 -12.41
CA LEU A 156 -14.05 -9.34 -13.06
C LEU A 156 -15.17 -10.02 -13.86
N GLU A 157 -14.90 -11.16 -14.50
CA GLU A 157 -15.92 -11.95 -15.21
C GLU A 157 -17.03 -12.47 -14.27
N GLN A 158 -16.75 -12.60 -12.98
CA GLN A 158 -17.69 -13.06 -11.96
C GLN A 158 -18.47 -11.91 -11.30
N ILE A 159 -18.16 -10.66 -11.64
CA ILE A 159 -18.62 -9.47 -10.94
C ILE A 159 -19.55 -8.66 -11.84
N GLU A 160 -20.70 -8.24 -11.30
CA GLU A 160 -21.58 -7.29 -11.95
C GLU A 160 -20.99 -5.87 -11.92
N ASP A 161 -21.39 -5.01 -12.86
CA ASP A 161 -20.90 -3.63 -12.96
C ASP A 161 -21.13 -2.77 -11.69
N LYS A 162 -22.04 -3.19 -10.80
CA LYS A 162 -22.39 -2.48 -9.56
C LYS A 162 -21.70 -3.02 -8.31
N ASP A 163 -20.95 -4.11 -8.40
CA ASP A 163 -20.22 -4.67 -7.26
C ASP A 163 -19.15 -3.67 -6.80
N ARG A 164 -19.07 -3.45 -5.49
CA ARG A 164 -18.15 -2.48 -4.90
C ARG A 164 -16.70 -2.95 -4.87
N LEU A 165 -16.42 -4.22 -5.16
CA LEU A 165 -15.06 -4.73 -5.31
C LEU A 165 -14.47 -4.42 -6.70
N ARG A 166 -15.32 -4.09 -7.68
CA ARG A 166 -14.95 -3.95 -9.09
C ARG A 166 -13.87 -2.89 -9.32
N ASP A 167 -14.01 -1.73 -8.70
CA ASP A 167 -13.06 -0.62 -8.78
C ASP A 167 -11.68 -0.99 -8.22
N ASN A 168 -11.63 -1.76 -7.13
CA ASN A 168 -10.41 -2.26 -6.51
C ASN A 168 -9.69 -3.25 -7.43
N ILE A 169 -10.42 -4.13 -8.12
CA ILE A 169 -9.84 -5.04 -9.12
C ILE A 169 -9.34 -4.28 -10.35
N LEU A 170 -10.11 -3.30 -10.85
CA LEU A 170 -9.67 -2.45 -11.95
C LEU A 170 -8.45 -1.60 -11.58
N LEU A 171 -8.37 -1.10 -10.36
CA LEU A 171 -7.17 -0.42 -9.83
C LEU A 171 -5.96 -1.36 -9.88
N ALA A 172 -6.12 -2.61 -9.44
CA ALA A 172 -5.07 -3.61 -9.50
C ALA A 172 -4.61 -3.88 -10.95
N GLN A 173 -5.53 -3.97 -11.91
CA GLN A 173 -5.20 -4.11 -13.34
C GLN A 173 -4.51 -2.87 -13.89
N ALA A 174 -4.97 -1.66 -13.54
CA ALA A 174 -4.36 -0.40 -14.00
C ALA A 174 -2.88 -0.34 -13.59
N LYS A 175 -2.56 -0.78 -12.37
CA LYS A 175 -1.18 -0.83 -11.85
C LYS A 175 -0.24 -1.79 -12.63
N LEU A 176 -0.79 -2.75 -13.37
CA LEU A 176 0.00 -3.68 -14.20
C LEU A 176 0.41 -3.10 -15.57
N VAL A 177 -0.20 -1.99 -16.00
CA VAL A 177 0.08 -1.41 -17.33
C VAL A 177 1.50 -0.91 -17.39
N ALA A 178 2.35 -1.50 -18.23
CA ALA A 178 3.77 -1.15 -18.31
C ALA A 178 4.03 0.28 -18.82
N ASP A 179 3.23 0.73 -19.78
CA ASP A 179 3.31 2.09 -20.34
C ASP A 179 2.81 3.12 -19.30
N GLU A 180 3.69 4.03 -18.88
CA GLU A 180 3.39 5.00 -17.82
C GLU A 180 2.31 6.01 -18.21
N GLN A 181 2.22 6.37 -19.49
CA GLN A 181 1.23 7.32 -19.99
C GLN A 181 -0.16 6.67 -20.03
N LEU A 182 -0.26 5.46 -20.59
CA LEU A 182 -1.49 4.67 -20.58
C LEU A 182 -1.92 4.33 -19.15
N ARG A 183 -0.96 4.03 -18.25
CA ARG A 183 -1.25 3.82 -16.83
C ARG A 183 -1.86 5.07 -16.19
N ALA A 184 -1.30 6.24 -16.48
CA ALA A 184 -1.82 7.52 -15.97
C ALA A 184 -3.24 7.79 -16.46
N GLU A 185 -3.51 7.54 -17.75
CA GLU A 185 -4.84 7.67 -18.35
C GLU A 185 -5.86 6.75 -17.65
N LYS A 186 -5.54 5.45 -17.51
CA LYS A 186 -6.43 4.50 -16.83
C LYS A 186 -6.70 4.86 -15.37
N LEU A 187 -5.68 5.30 -14.62
CA LEU A 187 -5.87 5.74 -13.24
C LEU A 187 -6.76 7.00 -13.16
N SER A 188 -6.59 7.93 -14.09
CA SER A 188 -7.44 9.12 -14.18
C SER A 188 -8.89 8.78 -14.52
N GLU A 189 -9.11 7.85 -15.45
CA GLU A 189 -10.44 7.35 -15.81
C GLU A 189 -11.10 6.63 -14.63
N LEU A 190 -10.35 5.76 -13.93
CA LEU A 190 -10.84 5.05 -12.76
C LEU A 190 -11.31 6.03 -11.67
N HIS A 191 -10.51 7.05 -11.36
CA HIS A 191 -10.92 8.07 -10.38
C HIS A 191 -12.15 8.84 -10.84
N LYS A 192 -12.26 9.16 -12.13
CA LYS A 192 -13.43 9.87 -12.67
C LYS A 192 -14.72 9.03 -12.56
N GLU A 193 -14.63 7.73 -12.82
CA GLU A 193 -15.76 6.80 -12.74
C GLU A 193 -16.13 6.45 -11.29
N PHE A 194 -15.12 6.22 -10.45
CA PHE A 194 -15.28 5.66 -9.11
C PHE A 194 -14.92 6.66 -7.98
N GLY A 195 -14.95 7.97 -8.22
CA GLY A 195 -14.42 8.98 -7.30
C GLY A 195 -15.03 9.04 -5.88
N LYS A 196 -16.07 8.27 -5.58
CA LYS A 196 -16.67 8.15 -4.24
C LYS A 196 -16.35 6.84 -3.50
N THR A 197 -15.54 5.99 -4.11
CA THR A 197 -15.14 4.69 -3.58
C THR A 197 -13.70 4.74 -3.07
N ASP A 198 -13.29 3.69 -2.37
CA ASP A 198 -11.91 3.50 -1.96
C ASP A 198 -10.96 3.28 -3.15
N GLY A 199 -11.34 2.47 -4.14
CA GLY A 199 -10.54 2.23 -5.33
C GLY A 199 -10.36 3.48 -6.18
N GLY A 200 -11.41 4.30 -6.35
CA GLY A 200 -11.31 5.58 -7.04
C GLY A 200 -10.46 6.62 -6.31
N MET A 201 -10.49 6.63 -4.97
CA MET A 201 -9.60 7.45 -4.15
C MET A 201 -8.14 7.00 -4.28
N LEU A 202 -7.89 5.69 -4.18
CA LEU A 202 -6.57 5.11 -4.35
C LEU A 202 -6.01 5.30 -5.76
N ALA A 203 -6.85 5.31 -6.80
CA ALA A 203 -6.40 5.61 -8.15
C ALA A 203 -5.85 7.03 -8.29
N LEU A 204 -6.49 8.02 -7.67
CA LEU A 204 -5.97 9.39 -7.67
C LEU A 204 -4.65 9.49 -6.89
N TYR A 205 -4.54 8.75 -5.78
CA TYR A 205 -3.28 8.66 -5.02
C TYR A 205 -2.15 8.06 -5.87
N GLU A 206 -2.38 6.91 -6.49
CA GLU A 206 -1.40 6.23 -7.36
C GLU A 206 -1.05 7.08 -8.59
N LEU A 207 -2.01 7.83 -9.15
CA LEU A 207 -1.76 8.80 -10.22
C LEU A 207 -0.81 9.91 -9.78
N GLY A 208 -0.99 10.44 -8.56
CA GLY A 208 -0.09 11.42 -7.97
C GLY A 208 1.34 10.89 -7.85
N LEU A 209 1.51 9.66 -7.34
CA LEU A 209 2.81 9.00 -7.24
C LEU A 209 3.46 8.78 -8.61
N LEU A 210 2.69 8.32 -9.59
CA LEU A 210 3.16 8.10 -10.95
C LEU A 210 3.67 9.40 -11.59
N LYS A 211 2.94 10.49 -11.44
CA LYS A 211 3.34 11.81 -11.97
C LYS A 211 4.58 12.37 -11.29
N ILE A 212 4.78 12.12 -9.99
CA ILE A 212 6.05 12.43 -9.31
C ILE A 212 7.20 11.64 -9.95
N GLY A 213 7.00 10.34 -10.22
CA GLY A 213 7.99 9.50 -10.90
C GLY A 213 8.36 10.02 -12.29
N LEU A 214 7.36 10.36 -13.10
CA LEU A 214 7.55 10.98 -14.43
C LEU A 214 8.35 12.28 -14.34
N TYR A 215 8.01 13.16 -13.39
CA TYR A 215 8.76 14.39 -13.14
C TYR A 215 10.23 14.12 -12.75
N GLN A 216 10.48 13.15 -11.88
CA GLN A 216 11.83 12.84 -11.39
C GLN A 216 12.70 12.19 -12.47
N GLY A 217 12.11 11.35 -13.33
CA GLY A 217 12.80 10.68 -14.44
C GLY A 217 13.02 11.54 -15.68
N GLU A 218 12.29 12.65 -15.83
CA GLU A 218 12.37 13.50 -17.02
C GLU A 218 13.64 14.37 -17.04
N SER A 219 14.31 14.37 -18.19
CA SER A 219 15.53 15.14 -18.48
C SER A 219 15.25 16.40 -19.27
N ASN A 220 14.19 16.43 -20.09
CA ASN A 220 13.77 17.60 -20.84
C ASN A 220 13.13 18.65 -19.90
N SER A 221 13.69 19.86 -19.88
CA SER A 221 13.26 20.94 -18.98
C SER A 221 11.80 21.37 -19.16
N GLU A 222 11.31 21.45 -20.39
CA GLU A 222 9.92 21.87 -20.67
C GLU A 222 8.93 20.78 -20.24
N GLN A 223 9.21 19.52 -20.61
CA GLN A 223 8.37 18.39 -20.24
C GLN A 223 8.39 18.15 -18.72
N LYS A 224 9.55 18.34 -18.08
CA LYS A 224 9.72 18.23 -16.63
C LYS A 224 8.86 19.25 -15.88
N LYS A 225 8.79 20.50 -16.35
CA LYS A 225 7.89 21.53 -15.78
C LYS A 225 6.43 21.12 -15.91
N LYS A 226 6.04 20.54 -17.05
CA LYS A 226 4.68 20.03 -17.26
C LYS A 226 4.34 18.92 -16.27
N TYR A 227 5.21 17.90 -16.14
CA TYR A 227 4.99 16.82 -15.16
C TYR A 227 4.98 17.31 -13.73
N LEU A 228 5.82 18.29 -13.37
CA LEU A 228 5.78 18.90 -12.05
C LEU A 228 4.44 19.58 -11.78
N ALA A 229 3.96 20.40 -12.71
CA ALA A 229 2.65 21.05 -12.60
C ALA A 229 1.52 20.03 -12.48
N ASP A 230 1.54 18.99 -13.32
CA ASP A 230 0.53 17.92 -13.31
C ASP A 230 0.57 17.14 -11.99
N ALA A 231 1.75 16.84 -11.45
CA ALA A 231 1.90 16.16 -10.16
C ALA A 231 1.32 17.01 -9.03
N ARG A 232 1.71 18.28 -8.93
CA ARG A 232 1.19 19.22 -7.93
C ARG A 232 -0.33 19.34 -8.00
N ALA A 233 -0.88 19.59 -9.18
CA ALA A 233 -2.33 19.72 -9.38
C ALA A 233 -3.09 18.44 -8.97
N THR A 234 -2.52 17.26 -9.24
CA THR A 234 -3.11 15.98 -8.85
C THR A 234 -3.13 15.79 -7.33
N LEU A 235 -2.02 16.11 -6.65
CA LEU A 235 -1.92 16.03 -5.19
C LEU A 235 -2.83 17.05 -4.49
N GLU A 236 -2.90 18.28 -5.01
CA GLU A 236 -3.83 19.31 -4.53
C GLU A 236 -5.29 18.86 -4.71
N SER A 237 -5.65 18.32 -5.87
CA SER A 237 -6.97 17.74 -6.13
C SER A 237 -7.30 16.59 -5.18
N PHE A 238 -6.32 15.75 -4.85
CA PHE A 238 -6.47 14.69 -3.87
C PHE A 238 -6.80 15.26 -2.49
N LEU A 239 -6.05 16.23 -1.99
CA LEU A 239 -6.27 16.83 -0.67
C LEU A 239 -7.64 17.53 -0.58
N ASN A 240 -8.10 18.13 -1.67
CA ASN A 240 -9.41 18.76 -1.73
C ASN A 240 -10.56 17.74 -1.72
N SER A 241 -10.39 16.62 -2.42
CA SER A 241 -11.43 15.59 -2.57
C SER A 241 -11.47 14.62 -1.39
N TYR A 242 -10.32 14.34 -0.77
CA TYR A 242 -10.15 13.31 0.25
C TYR A 242 -9.33 13.80 1.46
N PRO A 243 -9.71 14.92 2.11
CA PRO A 243 -8.93 15.50 3.22
C PRO A 243 -8.84 14.57 4.44
N ALA A 244 -9.81 13.66 4.61
CA ALA A 244 -9.86 12.69 5.71
C ALA A 244 -9.31 11.30 5.34
N SER A 245 -8.77 11.13 4.13
CA SER A 245 -8.17 9.84 3.73
C SER A 245 -6.90 9.55 4.52
N PHE A 246 -6.64 8.28 4.80
CA PHE A 246 -5.38 7.83 5.41
C PHE A 246 -4.14 8.18 4.56
N CYS A 247 -4.32 8.48 3.26
CA CYS A 247 -3.24 8.93 2.38
C CYS A 247 -2.96 10.44 2.48
N ALA A 248 -3.85 11.24 3.10
CA ALA A 248 -3.78 12.70 3.05
C ALA A 248 -2.46 13.26 3.61
N GLU A 249 -1.97 12.75 4.74
CA GLU A 249 -0.69 13.18 5.30
C GLU A 249 0.49 12.89 4.36
N GLN A 250 0.49 11.72 3.71
CA GLN A 250 1.55 11.37 2.76
C GLN A 250 1.47 12.22 1.50
N VAL A 251 0.26 12.50 1.01
CA VAL A 251 0.04 13.40 -0.13
C VAL A 251 0.55 14.81 0.20
N LYS A 252 0.28 15.31 1.42
CA LYS A 252 0.81 16.58 1.89
C LYS A 252 2.34 16.58 1.92
N LYS A 253 2.96 15.56 2.52
CA LYS A 253 4.43 15.41 2.53
C LYS A 253 5.02 15.38 1.12
N ASN A 254 4.37 14.66 0.20
CA ASN A 254 4.81 14.59 -1.19
C ASN A 254 4.72 15.96 -1.87
N LEU A 255 3.61 16.68 -1.66
CA LEU A 255 3.40 18.01 -2.23
C LEU A 255 4.41 19.04 -1.69
N ASP A 256 4.65 19.02 -0.38
CA ASP A 256 5.63 19.89 0.30
C ASP A 256 7.07 19.58 -0.16
N GLY A 257 7.34 18.33 -0.54
CA GLY A 257 8.63 17.89 -1.08
C GLY A 257 8.86 18.22 -2.56
N LEU A 258 7.83 18.65 -3.28
CA LEU A 258 7.98 19.08 -4.68
C LEU A 258 8.44 20.55 -4.75
N PRO A 259 9.33 20.91 -5.70
CA PRO A 259 9.71 22.29 -5.90
C PRO A 259 8.51 23.21 -6.12
N SER A 260 8.61 24.44 -5.61
CA SER A 260 7.71 25.52 -6.00
C SER A 260 8.02 25.94 -7.45
N ASN A 261 6.98 26.30 -8.19
CA ASN A 261 7.11 26.86 -9.54
C ASN A 261 7.77 28.24 -9.52
#